data_AF-A0A524LC26-F1
#
_entry.id   AF-A0A524LC26-F1
#
_cell.length_a   1.000
_cell.length_b   1.000
_cell.length_c   1.000
_cell.angle_alpha   90.00
_cell.angle_beta   90.00
_cell.angle_gamma   90.00
#
_symmetry.space_group_name_H-M   'P 1'
#
loop_
_entity.id
_entity.type
_entity.pdbx_description
1 polymer ?
#
loop_
_entity_poly.entity_id
_entity_poly.type
_entity_poly.pdbx_seq_one_letter_code
_entity_poly.pdbx_strand_id
1 'polypeptide(L)'
;MQSQLFLFNIERSPVIIHRLAYLLRIRNVQQGLVTRSRIIDLLDVKEWKTASVIAKKLPVTAATVAYHLRNLENEDVVVRHSKGRGWRVAPIHQTELTEFLKKQRRKK
;
A
#
# COMPACT_ATOMS: atom_id res chain seq x y z
N MET A 1 7.67 -22.62 -9.94
CA MET A 1 7.03 -23.32 -8.80
C MET A 1 7.04 -22.54 -7.48
N GLN A 2 7.87 -21.48 -7.28
CA GLN A 2 7.87 -20.67 -6.05
C GLN A 2 6.66 -19.71 -5.88
N SER A 3 5.87 -19.45 -6.92
CA SER A 3 4.79 -18.45 -6.90
C SER A 3 3.52 -18.91 -6.17
N GLN A 4 3.16 -20.20 -6.23
CA GLN A 4 1.94 -20.72 -5.59
C GLN A 4 2.09 -20.85 -4.07
N LEU A 5 3.26 -21.28 -3.58
CA LEU A 5 3.56 -21.34 -2.14
C LEU A 5 3.56 -19.94 -1.47
N PHE A 6 4.00 -18.90 -2.20
CA PHE A 6 4.01 -17.53 -1.70
C PHE A 6 2.59 -16.94 -1.58
N LEU A 7 1.71 -17.22 -2.55
CA LEU A 7 0.31 -16.77 -2.50
C LEU A 7 -0.50 -17.50 -1.43
N PHE A 8 -0.26 -18.81 -1.24
CA PHE A 8 -0.93 -19.63 -0.22
C PHE A 8 -0.62 -19.15 1.21
N ASN A 9 0.62 -18.74 1.48
CA ASN A 9 1.02 -18.22 2.79
C ASN A 9 0.47 -16.81 3.09
N ILE A 10 0.16 -15.99 2.08
CA ILE A 10 -0.48 -14.68 2.26
C ILE A 10 -1.92 -14.82 2.76
N GLU A 11 -2.63 -15.89 2.41
CA GLU A 11 -4.02 -16.09 2.83
C GLU A 11 -4.17 -16.44 4.32
N ARG A 12 -3.13 -16.99 4.97
CA ARG A 12 -3.21 -17.49 6.35
C ARG A 12 -2.52 -16.62 7.41
N SER A 13 -1.79 -15.56 7.04
CA SER A 13 -1.23 -14.67 8.06
C SER A 13 -2.32 -13.72 8.60
N PRO A 14 -2.29 -13.40 9.91
CA PRO A 14 -3.16 -12.36 10.44
C PRO A 14 -2.86 -11.04 9.71
N VAL A 15 -3.87 -10.51 9.00
CA VAL A 15 -3.70 -9.26 8.27
C VAL A 15 -3.72 -8.11 9.27
N ILE A 16 -2.56 -7.52 9.51
CA ILE A 16 -2.47 -6.25 10.24
C ILE A 16 -3.00 -5.16 9.30
N ILE A 17 -4.06 -4.48 9.70
CA ILE A 17 -4.64 -3.39 8.91
C ILE A 17 -3.73 -2.18 9.02
N HIS A 18 -3.22 -1.72 7.87
CA HIS A 18 -2.41 -0.51 7.79
C HIS A 18 -3.27 0.71 8.13
N ARG A 19 -2.78 1.61 8.99
CA ARG A 19 -3.57 2.79 9.41
C ARG A 19 -4.06 3.65 8.22
N LEU A 20 -3.21 3.79 7.20
CA LEU A 20 -3.52 4.56 5.98
C LEU A 20 -4.51 3.83 5.04
N ALA A 21 -4.95 2.62 5.37
CA ALA A 21 -6.01 1.93 4.62
C ALA A 21 -7.41 2.44 5.00
N TYR A 22 -7.56 3.15 6.12
CA TYR A 22 -8.81 3.81 6.49
C TYR A 22 -8.95 5.11 5.73
N LEU A 23 -9.98 5.20 4.90
CA LEU A 23 -10.25 6.36 4.05
C LEU A 23 -11.52 7.05 4.53
N LEU A 24 -11.55 8.38 4.53
CA LEU A 24 -12.65 9.18 5.05
C LEU A 24 -13.83 9.24 4.07
N ARG A 25 -13.54 9.22 2.76
CA ARG A 25 -14.52 9.45 1.69
C ARG A 25 -15.30 8.20 1.28
N ILE A 26 -14.95 7.02 1.80
CA ILE A 26 -15.60 5.75 1.43
C ILE A 26 -15.88 4.87 2.65
N ARG A 27 -16.83 3.93 2.50
CA ARG A 27 -17.11 2.92 3.53
C ARG A 27 -15.90 2.00 3.75
N ASN A 28 -15.46 1.88 5.00
CA ASN A 28 -14.31 1.05 5.39
C ASN A 28 -14.72 -0.40 5.71
N VAL A 29 -15.11 -1.16 4.68
CA VAL A 29 -15.41 -2.59 4.82
C VAL A 29 -14.14 -3.44 4.95
N GLN A 30 -14.23 -4.55 5.70
CA GLN A 30 -13.08 -5.41 6.03
C GLN A 30 -12.24 -5.82 4.81
N GLN A 31 -12.89 -6.32 3.76
CA GLN A 31 -12.18 -6.74 2.54
C GLN A 31 -11.41 -5.58 1.90
N GLY A 32 -12.01 -4.39 1.86
CA GLY A 32 -11.37 -3.20 1.31
C GLY A 32 -10.17 -2.74 2.15
N LEU A 33 -10.27 -2.84 3.48
CA LEU A 33 -9.16 -2.53 4.40
C LEU A 33 -8.00 -3.50 4.19
N VAL A 34 -8.27 -4.80 4.10
CA VAL A 34 -7.26 -5.84 3.83
C VAL A 34 -6.56 -5.59 2.51
N THR A 35 -7.31 -5.37 1.43
CA THR A 35 -6.72 -5.14 0.11
C THR A 35 -5.89 -3.86 0.06
N ARG A 36 -6.39 -2.75 0.63
CA ARG A 36 -5.62 -1.50 0.68
C ARG A 36 -4.36 -1.61 1.52
N SER A 37 -4.42 -2.29 2.67
CA SER A 37 -3.24 -2.54 3.52
C SER A 37 -2.15 -3.26 2.74
N ARG A 38 -2.50 -4.38 2.09
CA ARG A 38 -1.56 -5.14 1.26
C ARG A 38 -1.04 -4.35 0.07
N ILE A 39 -1.84 -3.46 -0.52
CA ILE A 39 -1.37 -2.56 -1.59
C ILE A 39 -0.33 -1.58 -1.04
N ILE A 40 -0.58 -0.96 0.11
CA ILE A 40 0.36 -0.02 0.75
C ILE A 40 1.68 -0.72 1.06
N ASP A 41 1.65 -1.93 1.63
CA ASP A 41 2.84 -2.73 1.95
C ASP A 41 3.70 -3.08 0.72
N LEU A 42 3.09 -3.11 -0.47
CA LEU A 42 3.78 -3.41 -1.72
C LEU A 42 4.35 -2.16 -2.41
N LEU A 43 3.97 -0.95 -1.99
CA LEU A 43 4.47 0.29 -2.56
C LEU A 43 5.74 0.76 -1.82
N ASP A 44 6.54 1.54 -2.53
CA ASP A 44 7.74 2.18 -1.98
C ASP A 44 7.62 3.71 -2.16
N VAL A 45 8.43 4.49 -1.46
CA VAL A 45 8.46 5.95 -1.60
C VAL A 45 9.26 6.38 -2.83
N LYS A 46 10.26 5.61 -3.27
CA LYS A 46 11.17 5.93 -4.39
C LYS A 46 10.77 5.27 -5.69
N GLU A 47 10.20 4.06 -5.64
CA GLU A 47 9.89 3.28 -6.84
C GLU A 47 8.43 3.43 -7.29
N TRP A 48 8.23 3.64 -8.59
CA TRP A 48 6.92 3.65 -9.22
C TRP A 48 6.49 2.23 -9.59
N LYS A 49 5.32 1.79 -9.12
CA LYS A 49 4.75 0.46 -9.43
C LYS A 49 3.40 0.60 -10.11
N THR A 50 3.18 -0.17 -11.18
CA THR A 50 1.87 -0.19 -11.86
C THR A 50 0.89 -1.12 -11.15
N ALA A 51 -0.41 -0.88 -11.34
CA ALA A 51 -1.46 -1.74 -10.78
C ALA A 51 -1.29 -3.21 -11.20
N SER A 52 -0.84 -3.47 -12.43
CA SER A 52 -0.59 -4.82 -12.94
C SER A 52 0.60 -5.50 -12.24
N VAL A 53 1.65 -4.75 -11.88
CA VAL A 53 2.79 -5.30 -11.12
C VAL A 53 2.35 -5.68 -9.70
N ILE A 54 1.57 -4.82 -9.06
CA ILE A 54 1.05 -5.05 -7.70
C ILE A 54 0.08 -6.25 -7.70
N ALA A 55 -0.82 -6.34 -8.68
CA ALA A 55 -1.79 -7.43 -8.78
C ALA A 55 -1.15 -8.82 -8.90
N LYS A 56 0.07 -8.94 -9.46
CA LYS A 56 0.80 -10.23 -9.49
C LYS A 56 1.14 -10.78 -8.10
N LYS A 57 1.03 -9.96 -7.05
CA LYS A 57 1.36 -10.32 -5.66
C LYS A 57 0.12 -10.44 -4.78
N LEU A 58 -1.07 -10.20 -5.32
CA LEU A 58 -2.33 -10.18 -4.57
C LEU A 58 -3.38 -11.07 -5.25
N PRO A 59 -4.31 -11.68 -4.49
CA PRO A 59 -5.42 -12.44 -5.06
C PRO A 59 -6.56 -11.52 -5.56
N VAL A 60 -6.23 -10.44 -6.28
CA VAL A 60 -7.21 -9.49 -6.85
C VAL A 60 -6.76 -9.01 -8.22
N THR A 61 -7.71 -8.56 -9.04
CA THR A 61 -7.42 -8.11 -10.40
C THR A 61 -6.66 -6.76 -10.41
N ALA A 62 -5.96 -6.47 -11.51
CA ALA A 62 -5.34 -5.16 -11.71
C ALA A 62 -6.36 -4.01 -11.71
N ALA A 63 -7.60 -4.24 -12.15
CA ALA A 63 -8.68 -3.26 -12.09
C ALA A 63 -9.08 -2.95 -10.63
N THR A 64 -9.19 -3.99 -9.79
CA THR A 64 -9.44 -3.84 -8.35
C THR A 64 -8.30 -3.09 -7.66
N VAL A 65 -7.04 -3.40 -7.99
CA VAL A 65 -5.88 -2.67 -7.49
C VAL A 65 -5.94 -1.19 -7.92
N ALA A 66 -6.21 -0.90 -9.19
CA ALA A 66 -6.31 0.46 -9.70
C ALA A 66 -7.45 1.25 -9.02
N TYR A 67 -8.59 0.61 -8.78
CA TYR A 67 -9.70 1.19 -8.02
C TYR A 67 -9.25 1.62 -6.61
N HIS A 68 -8.56 0.73 -5.89
CA HIS A 68 -8.05 1.07 -4.56
C HIS A 68 -6.96 2.14 -4.57
N LEU A 69 -6.05 2.12 -5.56
CA LEU A 69 -5.02 3.14 -5.71
C LEU A 69 -5.61 4.54 -5.95
N ARG A 70 -6.67 4.66 -6.75
CA ARG A 70 -7.38 5.95 -6.95
C ARG A 70 -8.02 6.45 -5.66
N ASN A 71 -8.64 5.56 -4.89
CA ASN A 71 -9.22 5.95 -3.61
C ASN A 71 -8.14 6.38 -2.60
N LEU A 72 -6.99 5.70 -2.59
CA LEU A 72 -5.83 6.09 -1.78
C LEU A 72 -5.23 7.43 -2.25
N GLU A 73 -5.21 7.68 -3.55
CA GLU A 73 -4.73 8.95 -4.15
C GLU A 73 -5.65 10.12 -3.78
N ASN A 74 -6.97 9.93 -3.79
CA ASN A 74 -7.95 10.95 -3.36
C ASN A 74 -7.85 11.35 -1.87
N GLU A 75 -7.05 10.61 -1.10
CA GLU A 75 -6.80 10.80 0.33
C GLU A 75 -5.31 11.04 0.60
N ASP A 76 -4.53 11.37 -0.44
CA ASP A 76 -3.10 11.69 -0.40
C ASP A 76 -2.19 10.57 0.16
N VAL A 77 -2.68 9.33 0.24
CA VAL A 77 -1.91 8.17 0.71
C VAL A 77 -0.89 7.72 -0.33
N VAL A 78 -1.24 7.83 -1.60
CA VAL A 78 -0.34 7.50 -2.72
C VAL A 78 -0.37 8.64 -3.73
N VAL A 79 0.67 8.72 -4.56
CA VAL A 79 0.70 9.63 -5.70
C VAL A 79 0.80 8.83 -6.98
N ARG A 80 0.11 9.29 -8.03
CA ARG A 80 0.23 8.73 -9.37
C ARG A 80 1.28 9.47 -10.19
N HIS A 81 1.97 8.74 -11.06
CA HIS A 81 2.93 9.33 -11.98
C HIS A 81 2.21 10.18 -13.02
N SER A 82 2.56 11.46 -13.15
CA SER A 82 1.88 12.44 -14.02
C SER A 82 1.81 12.02 -15.50
N LYS A 83 2.88 11.41 -16.01
CA LYS A 83 2.97 10.92 -17.40
C LYS A 83 2.88 9.39 -17.54
N GLY A 84 2.57 8.68 -16.46
CA GLY A 84 2.76 7.23 -16.36
C GLY A 84 1.56 6.48 -15.79
N ARG A 85 1.70 5.15 -15.71
CA ARG A 85 0.71 4.24 -15.09
C ARG A 85 1.16 3.72 -13.73
N GLY A 86 2.14 4.39 -13.11
CA GLY A 86 2.72 4.00 -11.83
C GLY A 86 2.14 4.78 -10.66
N TRP A 87 2.17 4.16 -9.49
CA TRP A 87 1.90 4.76 -8.19
C TRP A 87 3.08 4.52 -7.26
N ARG A 88 3.22 5.39 -6.26
CA ARG A 88 4.16 5.23 -5.15
C ARG A 88 3.56 5.83 -3.88
N VAL A 89 4.14 5.50 -2.73
CA VAL A 89 3.75 6.11 -1.45
C VAL A 89 4.00 7.63 -1.52
N ALA A 90 3.06 8.45 -1.06
CA ALA A 90 3.22 9.90 -1.14
C ALA A 90 4.43 10.35 -0.28
N PRO A 91 5.23 11.35 -0.72
CA PRO A 91 6.41 11.80 0.04
C PRO A 91 6.09 12.40 1.41
N ILE A 92 4.86 12.89 1.61
CA ILE A 92 4.46 13.70 2.77
C ILE A 92 4.16 12.84 4.01
N HIS A 93 4.25 11.51 3.90
CA HIS A 93 3.90 10.64 5.03
C HIS A 93 4.83 10.81 6.22
N GLN A 94 4.20 10.92 7.39
CA GLN A 94 4.88 10.98 8.68
C GLN A 94 5.82 9.77 8.82
N THR A 95 7.10 10.06 9.05
CA THR A 95 8.07 9.10 9.60
C THR A 95 7.44 8.40 10.81
N GLU A 96 7.63 7.09 10.93
CA GLU A 96 7.16 6.39 12.13
C GLU A 96 7.72 7.07 13.37
N LEU A 97 6.92 7.16 14.44
CA LEU A 97 7.39 7.74 15.69
C LEU A 97 8.67 7.03 16.18
N THR A 98 8.77 5.72 15.97
CA THR A 98 9.96 4.89 16.27
C THR A 98 11.21 5.37 15.52
N GLU A 99 11.09 5.64 14.23
CA GLU A 99 12.17 6.11 13.37
C GLU A 99 12.53 7.57 13.66
N PHE A 100 11.52 8.42 13.91
CA PHE A 100 11.71 9.81 14.35
C PHE A 100 12.50 9.86 15.67
N LEU A 101 12.10 9.07 16.66
CA LEU A 101 12.77 8.98 17.95
C LEU A 101 14.20 8.43 17.82
N LYS A 102 14.44 7.43 16.96
CA LYS A 102 15.79 6.94 16.66
C LYS A 102 16.69 8.02 16.07
N LYS A 103 16.16 8.86 15.17
CA LYS A 103 16.91 9.95 14.53
C LYS A 103 17.35 11.03 15.52
N GLN A 104 16.50 11.34 16.51
CA GLN A 104 16.85 12.30 17.58
C GLN A 104 18.01 11.80 18.46
N ARG A 105 18.06 10.50 18.75
CA ARG A 105 19.13 9.91 19.59
C ARG A 105 20.52 9.90 18.95
N ARG A 106 20.61 9.96 17.62
CA ARG A 106 21.89 9.99 16.89
C ARG A 106 22.51 11.38 16.76
N LYS A 107 21.74 12.43 17.06
CA LYS A 107 22.17 13.84 16.99
C LYS A 107 22.67 14.39 18.34
N LYS A 108 22.70 13.55 19.37
CA LYS A 108 23.15 13.85 20.71
C LYS A 108 24.48 13.13 20.94
#